data_AF-A0A7W7NYE1-F1
#
_entry.id   AF-A0A7W7NYE1-F1
#
_cell.length_a   1.000
_cell.length_b   1.000
_cell.length_c   1.000
_cell.angle_alpha   90.00
_cell.angle_beta   90.00
_cell.angle_gamma   90.00
#
_symmetry.space_group_name_H-M   'P 1'
#
loop_
_entity.id
_entity.type
_entity.pdbx_description
1 polymer ?
#
loop_
_entity_poly.entity_id
_entity_poly.type
_entity_poly.pdbx_seq_one_letter_code
_entity_poly.pdbx_strand_id
1 'polypeptide(L)' 'MAVSRRKPKSVEPTPVSMINWTRADPEALAKFDPKSKVCNMNCGKAGGDPRCYKELLFLCHDC' A
#
# COMPACT_ATOMS: atom_id res chain seq x y z
N MET A 1 36.50 -31.65 3.19
CA MET A 1 35.10 -31.36 2.84
C MET A 1 35.05 -29.94 2.29
N ALA A 2 34.73 -29.76 1.00
CA ALA A 2 34.66 -28.43 0.38
C ALA A 2 33.19 -27.96 0.32
N VAL A 3 32.87 -26.86 0.99
CA VAL A 3 31.53 -26.24 0.98
C VAL A 3 31.41 -25.37 -0.27
N SER A 4 30.48 -25.73 -1.16
CA SER A 4 30.23 -25.00 -2.40
C SER A 4 29.42 -23.73 -2.11
N ARG A 5 30.02 -22.55 -2.37
CA ARG A 5 29.38 -21.23 -2.17
C ARG A 5 28.42 -20.95 -3.33
N ARG A 6 27.12 -20.86 -3.05
CA ARG A 6 26.10 -20.50 -4.06
C ARG A 6 26.28 -19.03 -4.47
N LYS A 7 26.36 -18.77 -5.77
CA LYS A 7 26.35 -17.41 -6.34
C LYS A 7 24.96 -16.77 -6.11
N PRO A 8 24.87 -15.49 -5.69
CA PRO A 8 23.58 -14.83 -5.56
C PRO A 8 22.90 -14.75 -6.92
N LYS A 9 21.65 -15.21 -6.98
CA LYS A 9 20.83 -15.15 -8.19
C LYS A 9 20.48 -13.68 -8.43
N SER A 10 20.92 -13.14 -9.56
CA SER A 10 20.58 -11.78 -9.99
C SER A 10 19.07 -11.70 -10.12
N VAL A 11 18.44 -10.91 -9.26
CA VAL A 11 17.01 -10.60 -9.36
C VAL A 11 16.93 -9.51 -10.42
N GLU A 12 16.55 -9.88 -11.64
CA GLU A 12 16.18 -8.88 -12.64
C GLU A 12 15.03 -8.03 -12.06
N PRO A 13 15.08 -6.69 -12.21
CA PRO A 13 13.98 -5.85 -11.78
C PRO A 13 12.76 -6.22 -12.63
N THR A 14 11.79 -6.88 -12.01
CA THR A 14 10.50 -7.11 -12.64
C THR A 14 9.94 -5.76 -13.06
N PRO A 15 9.43 -5.63 -14.30
CA PRO A 15 8.80 -4.38 -14.73
C PRO A 15 7.66 -4.11 -13.75
N VAL A 16 7.83 -3.06 -12.94
CA VAL A 16 6.81 -2.55 -12.04
C VAL A 16 5.63 -2.15 -12.91
N SER A 17 4.70 -3.08 -13.10
CA SER A 17 3.36 -2.77 -13.58
C SER A 17 2.88 -1.61 -12.74
N MET A 18 2.73 -0.44 -13.35
CA MET A 18 2.36 0.80 -12.66
C MET A 18 1.16 0.49 -11.78
N ILE A 19 1.36 0.43 -10.47
CA ILE A 19 0.31 0.09 -9.52
C ILE A 19 -0.73 1.20 -9.67
N ASN A 20 -1.90 0.86 -10.21
CA ASN A 20 -2.97 1.82 -10.35
C ASN A 20 -3.59 2.03 -8.97
N TRP A 21 -3.14 3.07 -8.28
CA TRP A 21 -3.68 3.47 -6.98
C TRP A 21 -5.03 4.15 -7.19
N THR A 22 -6.12 3.41 -7.00
CA THR A 22 -7.47 3.96 -7.05
C THR A 22 -7.58 5.15 -6.09
N ARG A 23 -7.93 6.32 -6.65
CA ARG A 23 -8.17 7.55 -5.89
C ARG A 23 -9.62 7.59 -5.43
N ALA A 24 -9.84 8.19 -4.26
CA ALA A 24 -11.19 8.43 -3.77
C ALA A 24 -11.80 9.61 -4.53
N ASP A 25 -13.14 9.69 -4.49
CA ASP A 25 -13.83 10.89 -4.91
C ASP A 25 -13.46 12.05 -3.95
N PRO A 26 -12.96 13.18 -4.46
CA PRO A 26 -12.43 14.26 -3.63
C PRO A 26 -13.51 14.95 -2.79
N GLU A 27 -14.76 15.01 -3.25
CA GLU A 27 -15.86 15.61 -2.50
C GLU A 27 -16.31 14.70 -1.35
N ALA A 28 -16.43 13.40 -1.60
CA ALA A 28 -16.73 12.42 -0.56
C ALA A 28 -15.60 12.36 0.48
N LEU A 29 -14.33 12.41 0.03
CA LEU A 29 -13.18 12.43 0.91
C LEU A 29 -13.10 13.71 1.75
N ALA A 30 -13.51 14.87 1.23
CA ALA A 30 -13.57 16.11 2.00
C ALA A 30 -14.54 16.00 3.18
N LYS A 31 -15.72 15.40 2.96
CA LYS A 31 -16.78 15.19 3.96
C LYS A 31 -16.47 14.07 4.94
N PHE A 32 -15.66 13.09 4.54
CA PHE A 32 -15.30 11.95 5.39
C PHE A 32 -14.54 12.40 6.65
N ASP A 33 -14.90 11.86 7.81
CA ASP A 33 -14.16 12.07 9.05
C ASP A 33 -13.28 10.84 9.36
N PRO A 34 -11.94 10.95 9.38
CA PRO A 34 -11.05 9.81 9.58
C PRO A 34 -11.06 9.25 11.00
N LYS A 35 -11.72 9.92 11.97
CA LYS A 35 -11.89 9.39 13.33
C LYS A 35 -13.16 8.55 13.46
N SER A 36 -14.08 8.65 12.50
CA SER A 36 -15.27 7.79 12.43
C SER A 36 -14.95 6.33 12.13
N LYS A 37 -13.75 6.03 11.62
CA LYS A 37 -13.27 4.69 11.30
C LYS A 37 -11.98 4.39 12.04
N VAL A 38 -11.84 3.15 12.52
CA VAL A 38 -10.65 2.67 13.24
C VAL A 38 -10.15 1.42 12.54
N CYS A 39 -8.91 1.46 12.04
CA CYS A 39 -8.32 0.33 11.36
C CYS A 39 -8.06 -0.83 12.32
N ASN A 40 -8.81 -1.93 12.18
CA ASN A 40 -8.64 -3.12 13.02
C ASN A 40 -7.54 -4.07 12.51
N MET A 41 -7.23 -4.00 11.21
CA MET A 41 -6.29 -4.91 10.55
C MET A 41 -4.88 -4.31 10.40
N ASN A 42 -4.63 -3.12 10.97
CA ASN A 42 -3.39 -2.38 10.81
C ASN A 42 -2.95 -2.22 9.34
N CYS A 43 -3.92 -1.93 8.45
CA CYS A 43 -3.73 -1.83 7.00
C CYS A 43 -2.61 -0.87 6.61
N GLY A 44 -2.38 0.17 7.42
CA GLY A 44 -1.26 1.09 7.25
C GLY A 44 -1.18 1.73 5.86
N LYS A 45 -0.08 2.43 5.60
CA LYS A 45 0.22 2.95 4.27
C LYS A 45 1.30 2.06 3.64
N ALA A 46 1.02 1.53 2.45
CA ALA A 46 2.01 0.79 1.69
C ALA A 46 3.18 1.70 1.28
N GLY A 47 4.40 1.14 1.21
CA GLY A 47 5.58 1.88 0.74
C GLY A 47 5.38 2.34 -0.71
N GLY A 48 5.48 3.65 -0.95
CA GLY A 48 5.29 4.25 -2.28
C GLY A 48 3.85 4.59 -2.65
N ASP A 49 2.88 4.37 -1.75
CA ASP A 49 1.51 4.83 -1.95
C ASP A 49 1.47 6.39 -1.92
N PRO A 50 0.87 7.06 -2.90
CA PRO A 50 0.80 8.54 -2.93
C PRO A 50 -0.45 9.10 -2.24
N ARG A 51 -1.28 8.26 -1.62
CA ARG A 51 -2.54 8.66 -0.96
C ARG A 51 -2.26 9.10 0.47
N CYS A 52 -3.15 9.91 1.02
CA CYS A 52 -3.09 10.30 2.43
C CYS A 52 -3.78 9.24 3.29
N TYR A 53 -3.48 9.21 4.59
CA TYR A 53 -4.09 8.25 5.52
C TYR A 53 -5.62 8.33 5.53
N LYS A 54 -6.17 9.54 5.41
CA LYS A 54 -7.62 9.78 5.28
C LYS A 54 -8.23 9.07 4.07
N GLU A 55 -7.55 9.12 2.93
CA GLU A 55 -7.98 8.48 1.67
C GLU A 55 -7.89 6.95 1.76
N LEU A 56 -6.87 6.42 2.45
CA LEU A 56 -6.74 4.99 2.70
C LEU A 56 -7.87 4.46 3.59
N LEU A 57 -8.20 5.16 4.68
CA LEU A 57 -9.32 4.82 5.56
C LEU A 57 -10.67 4.88 4.83
N PHE A 58 -10.85 5.86 3.95
CA PHE A 58 -12.08 6.01 3.18
C PHE A 58 -12.27 4.84 2.20
N LEU A 59 -11.20 4.39 1.54
CA LEU A 59 -11.23 3.29 0.58
C LEU A 59 -11.21 1.90 1.24
N CYS A 60 -10.86 1.82 2.52
CA CYS A 60 -10.84 0.57 3.28
C CYS A 60 -12.27 0.23 3.75
N HIS A 61 -12.79 -0.93 3.34
CA HIS A 61 -14.09 -1.43 3.78
C HIS A 61 -14.04 -2.10 5.16
N ASP A 62 -12.90 -2.69 5.52
CA ASP A 62 -12.65 -3.40 6.80
C ASP A 62 -12.01 -2.50 7.88
N CYS A 63 -11.99 -1.19 7.61
CA CYS A 63 -11.73 -0.12 8.56
C CYS A 63 -13.06 0.61 8.82
#